data_AF-A0A925W477-F1
#
_entry.id   AF-A0A925W477-F1
#
_cell.length_a   1.000
_cell.length_b   1.000
_cell.length_c   1.000
_cell.angle_alpha   90.00
_cell.angle_beta   90.00
_cell.angle_gamma   90.00
#
_symmetry.space_group_name_H-M   'P 1'
#
loop_
_entity.id
_entity.type
_entity.pdbx_description
1 polymer ?
#
loop_
_entity_poly.entity_id
_entity_poly.type
_entity_poly.pdbx_seq_one_letter_code
_entity_poly.pdbx_strand_id
1 'polypeptide(L)'
;MHPALERPYEPLTPDNCALVLIDHQMGLMLTTQSINLELLRRNTLGLAKVAKLFKLPTVVTSGGSRTPGRGFNGPLFPELADILPDAPVIERTSLNAWLEPKVVAAVKATGRRKLLMGGISTDICLTYATVSAADAGYEVYFVADVSSTWDPRAEQTAWMRMAQRGVILTNWVSVPPRSKGTGRSGRRRPRNTSASSASTTRRSRGSVRRSWPTAASCTNRAEVC
;
A
#
# COMPACT_ATOMS: atom_id res chain seq x y z
N MET A 1 0.89 -23.93 3.47
CA MET A 1 0.47 -22.57 3.08
C MET A 1 1.48 -21.61 3.71
N HIS A 2 1.79 -20.44 3.13
CA HIS A 2 2.77 -19.54 3.76
C HIS A 2 2.19 -19.02 5.10
N PRO A 3 2.95 -18.98 6.22
CA PRO A 3 2.40 -18.61 7.54
C PRO A 3 1.71 -17.24 7.57
N ALA A 4 2.12 -16.31 6.70
CA ALA A 4 1.48 -15.00 6.56
C ALA A 4 0.03 -15.07 6.03
N LEU A 5 -0.31 -16.11 5.25
CA LEU A 5 -1.64 -16.30 4.66
C LEU A 5 -2.60 -17.07 5.58
N GLU A 6 -2.11 -17.66 6.66
CA GLU A 6 -2.93 -18.36 7.66
C GLU A 6 -3.53 -17.40 8.69
N ARG A 7 -3.02 -16.16 8.76
CA ARG A 7 -3.49 -15.14 9.70
C ARG A 7 -4.73 -14.43 9.15
N PRO A 8 -5.72 -14.08 9.99
CA PRO A 8 -6.85 -13.28 9.58
C PRO A 8 -6.39 -11.96 8.96
N TYR A 9 -7.02 -11.56 7.85
CA TYR A 9 -6.72 -10.29 7.21
C TYR A 9 -6.93 -9.13 8.19
N GLU A 10 -5.86 -8.41 8.47
CA GLU A 10 -5.88 -7.17 9.24
C GLU A 10 -5.54 -6.00 8.31
N PRO A 11 -6.41 -4.98 8.18
CA PRO A 11 -6.15 -3.82 7.32
C PRO A 11 -4.86 -3.06 7.68
N LEU A 12 -4.27 -2.40 6.68
CA LEU A 12 -3.19 -1.45 6.90
C LEU A 12 -3.70 -0.23 7.67
N THR A 13 -2.96 0.19 8.69
CA THR A 13 -3.21 1.41 9.48
C THR A 13 -1.91 2.17 9.68
N PRO A 14 -1.95 3.48 9.97
CA PRO A 14 -0.74 4.25 10.21
C PRO A 14 0.10 3.74 11.38
N ASP A 15 -0.48 2.89 12.25
CA ASP A 15 0.15 2.37 13.46
C ASP A 15 0.74 0.97 13.31
N ASN A 16 0.43 0.24 12.23
CA ASN A 16 0.90 -1.14 12.03
C ASN A 16 1.84 -1.32 10.83
N CYS A 17 1.98 -0.31 9.96
CA CYS A 17 2.84 -0.39 8.77
C CYS A 17 3.97 0.65 8.74
N ALA A 18 5.01 0.33 7.97
CA ALA A 18 6.12 1.20 7.58
C ALA A 18 6.32 1.13 6.07
N LEU A 19 6.93 2.18 5.49
CA LEU A 19 7.29 2.26 4.09
C LEU A 19 8.79 1.94 3.90
N VAL A 20 9.13 1.14 2.91
CA VAL A 20 10.51 0.84 2.50
C VAL A 20 10.63 1.09 0.99
N LEU A 21 11.41 2.11 0.62
CA LEU A 21 11.69 2.45 -0.78
C LEU A 21 13.10 1.98 -1.14
N ILE A 22 13.19 1.13 -2.16
CA ILE A 22 14.44 0.49 -2.56
C ILE A 22 14.89 1.06 -3.90
N ASP A 23 15.97 1.84 -3.88
CA ASP A 23 16.74 2.21 -5.06
C ASP A 23 15.93 2.94 -6.15
N HIS A 24 15.02 3.83 -5.76
CA HIS A 24 14.36 4.80 -6.66
C HIS A 24 15.34 5.85 -7.18
N GLN A 25 16.36 5.39 -7.90
CA GLN A 25 17.46 6.17 -8.44
C GLN A 25 17.22 6.49 -9.90
N MET A 26 17.57 7.71 -10.31
CA MET A 26 17.31 8.22 -11.66
C MET A 26 17.97 7.38 -12.74
N GLY A 27 19.23 6.95 -12.55
CA GLY A 27 19.94 6.11 -13.52
C GLY A 27 19.30 4.73 -13.66
N LEU A 28 18.92 4.09 -12.54
CA LEU A 28 18.20 2.81 -12.57
C LEU A 28 16.85 2.93 -13.26
N MET A 29 16.07 3.98 -12.97
CA MET A 29 14.78 4.22 -13.60
C MET A 29 14.87 4.21 -15.13
N LEU A 30 15.90 4.84 -15.71
CA LEU A 30 16.11 4.91 -17.15
C LEU A 30 16.40 3.55 -17.82
N THR A 31 16.76 2.53 -17.04
CA THR A 31 17.02 1.18 -17.57
C THR A 31 15.80 0.29 -17.63
N THR A 32 14.67 0.73 -17.05
CA THR A 32 13.46 -0.09 -16.91
C THR A 32 12.42 0.28 -17.95
N GLN A 33 11.58 -0.69 -18.33
CA GLN A 33 10.55 -0.51 -19.37
C GLN A 33 9.21 -1.19 -19.03
N SER A 34 9.05 -1.80 -17.85
CA SER A 34 7.80 -2.46 -17.48
C SER A 34 6.65 -1.49 -17.16
N ILE A 35 6.96 -0.22 -16.88
CA ILE A 35 5.99 0.86 -16.67
C ILE A 35 6.52 2.17 -17.28
N ASN A 36 5.60 3.04 -17.73
CA ASN A 36 5.97 4.39 -18.18
C ASN A 36 6.71 5.15 -17.06
N LEU A 37 7.85 5.78 -17.38
CA LEU A 37 8.75 6.37 -16.38
C LEU A 37 8.12 7.57 -15.64
N GLU A 38 7.32 8.39 -16.33
CA GLU A 38 6.61 9.50 -15.69
C GLU A 38 5.55 8.98 -14.73
N LEU A 39 4.83 7.93 -15.12
CA LEU A 39 3.85 7.25 -14.28
C LEU A 39 4.52 6.64 -13.04
N LEU A 40 5.64 5.95 -13.20
CA LEU A 40 6.43 5.37 -12.11
C LEU A 40 6.88 6.44 -11.12
N ARG A 41 7.49 7.54 -11.61
CA ARG A 41 7.93 8.65 -10.77
C ARG A 41 6.74 9.28 -10.04
N ARG A 42 5.66 9.59 -10.77
CA ARG A 42 4.43 10.17 -10.20
C ARG A 42 3.84 9.30 -9.09
N ASN A 43 3.70 8.00 -9.34
CA ASN A 43 3.15 7.05 -8.38
C ASN A 43 4.04 6.93 -7.14
N THR A 44 5.36 6.86 -7.33
CA THR A 44 6.34 6.82 -6.24
C THR A 44 6.23 8.06 -5.35
N LEU A 45 6.19 9.25 -5.96
CA LEU A 45 6.01 10.51 -5.22
C LEU A 45 4.62 10.61 -4.56
N GLY A 46 3.58 10.04 -5.19
CA GLY A 46 2.25 9.89 -4.61
C GLY A 46 2.28 9.06 -3.33
N LEU A 47 2.90 7.89 -3.38
CA LEU A 47 3.09 7.01 -2.22
C LEU A 47 3.90 7.70 -1.11
N ALA A 48 4.98 8.40 -1.46
CA ALA A 48 5.78 9.15 -0.49
C ALA A 48 4.96 10.26 0.20
N LYS A 49 4.10 10.97 -0.54
CA LYS A 49 3.18 11.96 0.04
C LYS A 49 2.15 11.32 0.96
N VAL A 50 1.63 10.15 0.61
CA VAL A 50 0.75 9.35 1.50
C VAL A 50 1.50 8.98 2.78
N ALA A 51 2.74 8.48 2.68
CA ALA A 51 3.55 8.15 3.84
C ALA A 51 3.81 9.37 4.75
N LYS A 52 4.12 10.53 4.17
CA LYS A 52 4.25 11.80 4.91
C LYS A 52 2.95 12.17 5.62
N LEU A 53 1.82 12.14 4.90
CA LEU A 53 0.50 12.53 5.42
C LEU A 53 0.09 11.68 6.63
N PHE A 54 0.32 10.37 6.55
CA PHE A 54 -0.01 9.42 7.62
C PHE A 54 1.13 9.19 8.62
N LYS A 55 2.25 9.92 8.49
CA LYS A 55 3.44 9.81 9.35
C LYS A 55 3.96 8.37 9.44
N LEU A 56 4.00 7.67 8.32
CA LEU A 56 4.55 6.32 8.25
C LEU A 56 6.06 6.36 8.48
N PRO A 57 6.61 5.54 9.39
CA PRO A 57 8.04 5.32 9.45
C PRO A 57 8.52 4.86 8.06
N THR A 58 9.52 5.56 7.52
CA THR A 58 9.98 5.32 6.15
C THR A 58 11.48 5.04 6.15
N VAL A 59 11.90 4.00 5.43
CA VAL A 59 13.31 3.67 5.19
C VAL A 59 13.57 3.74 3.70
N VAL A 60 14.64 4.43 3.28
CA VAL A 60 15.04 4.53 1.87
C VAL A 60 16.41 3.89 1.71
N THR A 61 16.59 3.09 0.66
CA THR A 61 17.91 2.52 0.32
C THR A 61 18.41 3.01 -1.03
N SER A 62 19.72 3.04 -1.21
CA SER A 62 20.35 3.24 -2.51
C SER A 62 21.47 2.22 -2.74
N GLY A 63 21.48 1.62 -3.93
CA GLY A 63 22.48 0.65 -4.34
C GLY A 63 23.60 1.34 -5.10
N GLY A 64 24.85 1.23 -4.60
CA GLY A 64 26.06 1.57 -5.36
C GLY A 64 26.21 3.04 -5.81
N SER A 65 25.40 3.97 -5.30
CA SER A 65 25.36 5.38 -5.74
C SER A 65 26.70 6.11 -5.56
N ARG A 66 27.48 5.77 -4.53
CA ARG A 66 28.80 6.36 -4.22
C ARG A 66 29.96 5.37 -4.41
N THR A 67 29.69 4.17 -4.94
CA THR A 67 30.74 3.18 -5.21
C THR A 67 31.37 3.47 -6.59
N PRO A 68 32.69 3.68 -6.69
CA PRO A 68 33.37 3.83 -7.97
C PRO A 68 33.05 2.65 -8.90
N GLY A 69 32.57 2.93 -10.12
CA GLY A 69 32.14 1.90 -11.07
C GLY A 69 30.68 1.42 -10.93
N ARG A 70 29.95 1.78 -9.86
CA ARG A 70 28.49 1.53 -9.71
C ARG A 70 27.64 2.82 -9.64
N GLY A 71 28.28 3.98 -9.77
CA GLY A 71 27.62 5.29 -9.86
C GLY A 71 26.70 5.47 -11.07
N PHE A 72 26.61 4.49 -11.98
CA PHE A 72 25.64 4.46 -13.08
C PHE A 72 24.19 4.54 -12.60
N ASN A 73 23.90 4.05 -11.39
CA ASN A 73 22.55 4.09 -10.84
C ASN A 73 22.06 5.53 -10.57
N GLY A 74 22.98 6.50 -10.42
CA GLY A 74 22.65 7.91 -10.20
C GLY A 74 22.09 8.21 -8.80
N PRO A 75 21.64 9.46 -8.57
CA PRO A 75 21.01 9.85 -7.30
C PRO A 75 19.60 9.28 -7.19
N LEU A 76 19.07 9.23 -5.96
CA LEU A 76 17.63 9.02 -5.73
C LEU A 76 16.81 10.14 -6.39
N PHE A 77 15.51 9.92 -6.60
CA PHE A 77 14.59 10.98 -7.01
C PHE A 77 14.73 12.17 -6.06
N PRO A 78 15.16 13.35 -6.53
CA PRO A 78 15.42 14.50 -5.65
C PRO A 78 14.22 14.88 -4.79
N GLU A 79 13.01 14.76 -5.34
CA GLU A 79 11.77 15.11 -4.64
C GLU A 79 11.47 14.23 -3.43
N LEU A 80 12.08 13.04 -3.34
CA LEU A 80 11.93 12.20 -2.15
C LEU A 80 12.56 12.86 -0.93
N ALA A 81 13.65 13.61 -1.08
CA ALA A 81 14.27 14.34 0.02
C ALA A 81 13.36 15.45 0.56
N ASP A 82 12.64 16.15 -0.33
CA ASP A 82 11.71 17.22 0.07
C ASP A 82 10.43 16.65 0.73
N ILE A 83 9.95 15.51 0.23
CA ILE A 83 8.73 14.88 0.76
C ILE A 83 9.03 14.18 2.08
N LEU A 84 10.15 13.46 2.18
CA LEU A 84 10.53 12.61 3.31
C LEU A 84 11.90 13.01 3.89
N PRO A 85 12.06 14.24 4.42
CA PRO A 85 13.36 14.75 4.87
C PRO A 85 13.95 13.96 6.04
N ASP A 86 13.10 13.35 6.86
CA ASP A 86 13.50 12.61 8.06
C ASP A 86 13.75 11.12 7.80
N ALA A 87 13.50 10.63 6.57
CA ALA A 87 13.67 9.23 6.25
C ALA A 87 15.17 8.89 6.09
N PRO A 88 15.72 7.92 6.82
CA PRO A 88 17.10 7.50 6.64
C PRO A 88 17.33 6.98 5.22
N VAL A 89 18.35 7.52 4.55
CA VAL A 89 18.86 7.03 3.27
C VAL A 89 20.08 6.15 3.54
N ILE A 90 19.90 4.84 3.39
CA ILE A 90 20.93 3.83 3.67
C ILE A 90 21.55 3.37 2.37
N GLU A 91 22.80 3.75 2.15
CA GLU A 91 23.58 3.22 1.04
C GLU A 91 24.06 1.80 1.35
N ARG A 92 24.00 0.93 0.34
CA ARG A 92 24.36 -0.48 0.43
C ARG A 92 25.15 -0.95 -0.79
N THR A 93 25.91 -2.03 -0.60
CA THR A 93 26.70 -2.71 -1.64
C THR A 93 26.02 -3.99 -2.16
N SER A 94 25.34 -4.71 -1.27
CA SER A 94 24.55 -5.91 -1.61
C SER A 94 23.35 -5.54 -2.48
N LEU A 95 23.03 -6.39 -3.47
CA LEU A 95 21.78 -6.31 -4.24
C LEU A 95 20.55 -6.67 -3.41
N ASN A 96 20.69 -7.49 -2.38
CA ASN A 96 19.62 -7.74 -1.42
C ASN A 96 19.76 -6.77 -0.24
N ALA A 97 18.83 -5.81 -0.14
CA ALA A 97 18.84 -4.80 0.92
C ALA A 97 18.73 -5.41 2.32
N TRP A 98 18.10 -6.59 2.42
CA TRP A 98 17.87 -7.27 3.68
C TRP A 98 19.13 -7.96 4.24
N LEU A 99 20.19 -8.10 3.43
CA LEU A 99 21.50 -8.58 3.90
C LEU A 99 22.34 -7.46 4.53
N GLU A 100 21.93 -6.20 4.38
CA GLU A 100 22.63 -5.06 4.98
C GLU A 100 22.13 -4.86 6.43
N PRO A 101 22.97 -5.06 7.46
CA PRO A 101 22.52 -4.96 8.85
C PRO A 101 21.92 -3.60 9.21
N LYS A 102 22.41 -2.52 8.59
CA LYS A 102 21.87 -1.16 8.79
C LYS A 102 20.43 -1.04 8.32
N VAL A 103 20.08 -1.66 7.18
CA VAL A 103 18.71 -1.66 6.66
C VAL A 103 17.80 -2.43 7.60
N VAL A 104 18.21 -3.63 8.02
CA VAL A 104 17.43 -4.46 8.95
C VAL A 104 17.23 -3.74 10.29
N ALA A 105 18.26 -3.09 10.81
CA ALA A 105 18.18 -2.30 12.04
C ALA A 105 17.20 -1.13 11.91
N ALA A 106 17.26 -0.38 10.80
CA ALA A 106 16.35 0.73 10.54
C ALA A 106 14.89 0.26 10.42
N VAL A 107 14.65 -0.85 9.72
CA VAL A 107 13.30 -1.44 9.61
C VAL A 107 12.81 -1.93 10.97
N LYS A 108 13.66 -2.58 11.78
CA LYS A 108 13.31 -3.00 13.15
C LYS A 108 13.00 -1.80 14.05
N ALA A 109 13.75 -0.70 13.92
CA ALA A 109 13.54 0.52 14.70
C ALA A 109 12.19 1.20 14.43
N THR A 110 11.55 0.92 13.28
CA THR A 110 10.17 1.38 13.04
C THR A 110 9.15 0.76 14.00
N GLY A 111 9.46 -0.41 14.57
CA GLY A 111 8.54 -1.20 15.38
C GLY A 111 7.38 -1.82 14.58
N ARG A 112 7.42 -1.79 13.24
CA ARG A 112 6.30 -2.20 12.38
C ARG A 112 6.54 -3.57 11.77
N ARG A 113 5.48 -4.39 11.76
CA ARG A 113 5.49 -5.75 11.20
C ARG A 113 5.04 -5.77 9.73
N LYS A 114 4.21 -4.83 9.32
CA LYS A 114 3.74 -4.71 7.93
C LYS A 114 4.62 -3.75 7.16
N LEU A 115 5.18 -4.21 6.05
CA LEU A 115 6.11 -3.42 5.24
C LEU A 115 5.50 -3.16 3.88
N LEU A 116 5.27 -1.90 3.57
CA LEU A 116 4.97 -1.43 2.21
C LEU A 116 6.31 -1.31 1.50
N MET A 117 6.55 -2.16 0.51
CA MET A 117 7.84 -2.23 -0.19
C MET A 117 7.66 -1.92 -1.68
N GLY A 118 8.43 -0.97 -2.17
CA GLY A 118 8.50 -0.63 -3.59
C GLY A 118 9.94 -0.33 -3.99
N GLY A 119 10.29 -0.50 -5.25
CA GLY A 119 11.68 -0.28 -5.67
C GLY A 119 12.04 -0.65 -7.10
N ILE A 120 13.29 -0.37 -7.45
CA ILE A 120 13.86 -0.56 -8.79
C ILE A 120 15.22 -1.28 -8.68
N SER A 121 15.48 -2.40 -9.35
CA SER A 121 14.57 -3.17 -10.19
C SER A 121 13.66 -4.12 -9.38
N THR A 122 12.45 -4.36 -9.88
CA THR A 122 11.45 -5.25 -9.24
C THR A 122 11.98 -6.67 -9.03
N ASP A 123 12.62 -7.26 -10.03
CA ASP A 123 13.04 -8.66 -10.12
C ASP A 123 14.34 -8.99 -9.39
N ILE A 124 15.18 -7.99 -9.09
CA ILE A 124 16.47 -8.17 -8.42
C ILE A 124 16.41 -7.57 -7.02
N CYS A 125 16.65 -6.26 -6.88
CA CYS A 125 16.85 -5.62 -5.59
C CYS A 125 15.63 -5.75 -4.69
N LEU A 126 14.45 -5.49 -5.26
CA LEU A 126 13.20 -5.50 -4.53
C LEU A 126 12.77 -6.93 -4.20
N THR A 127 12.71 -7.84 -5.17
CA THR A 127 12.31 -9.24 -4.94
C THR A 127 13.21 -9.93 -3.92
N TYR A 128 14.53 -9.70 -3.94
CA TYR A 128 15.42 -10.30 -2.94
C TYR A 128 15.12 -9.79 -1.54
N ALA A 129 14.90 -8.48 -1.40
CA ALA A 129 14.59 -7.87 -0.12
C ALA A 129 13.21 -8.28 0.40
N THR A 130 12.17 -8.32 -0.44
CA THR A 130 10.81 -8.69 -0.05
C THR A 130 10.70 -10.14 0.39
N VAL A 131 11.33 -11.07 -0.35
CA VAL A 131 11.37 -12.48 0.04
C VAL A 131 12.13 -12.66 1.36
N SER A 132 13.27 -11.99 1.53
CA SER A 132 14.05 -12.08 2.78
C SER A 132 13.30 -11.49 3.98
N ALA A 133 12.56 -10.40 3.77
CA ALA A 133 11.72 -9.81 4.80
C ALA A 133 10.54 -10.73 5.19
N ALA A 134 9.91 -11.36 4.19
CA ALA A 134 8.85 -12.34 4.42
C ALA A 134 9.36 -13.57 5.18
N ASP A 135 10.52 -14.12 4.78
CA ASP A 135 11.18 -15.24 5.48
C ASP A 135 11.60 -14.84 6.90
N ALA A 136 11.91 -13.56 7.15
CA ALA A 136 12.16 -13.01 8.49
C ALA A 136 10.88 -12.73 9.31
N GLY A 137 9.70 -13.09 8.80
CA GLY A 137 8.42 -13.02 9.52
C GLY A 137 7.68 -11.68 9.43
N TYR A 138 8.07 -10.80 8.50
CA TYR A 138 7.32 -9.57 8.21
C TYR A 138 6.15 -9.86 7.25
N GLU A 139 5.07 -9.10 7.38
CA GLU A 139 3.98 -9.09 6.40
C GLU A 139 4.32 -8.07 5.32
N VAL A 140 4.73 -8.55 4.15
CA VAL A 140 5.20 -7.69 3.07
C VAL A 140 4.07 -7.41 2.09
N TYR A 141 3.87 -6.13 1.81
CA TYR A 141 2.97 -5.60 0.80
C TYR A 141 3.81 -4.98 -0.30
N PHE A 142 3.95 -5.68 -1.42
CA PHE A 142 4.68 -5.19 -2.58
C PHE A 142 3.79 -4.22 -3.38
N VAL A 143 4.26 -2.98 -3.52
CA VAL A 143 3.54 -1.93 -4.24
C VAL A 143 3.99 -1.94 -5.70
N ALA A 144 3.17 -2.53 -6.55
CA ALA A 144 3.55 -2.88 -7.92
C ALA A 144 3.77 -1.66 -8.81
N ASP A 145 2.88 -0.67 -8.73
CA ASP A 145 2.85 0.49 -9.61
C ASP A 145 3.79 1.64 -9.19
N VAL A 146 4.65 1.39 -8.19
CA VAL A 146 5.82 2.23 -7.85
C VAL A 146 7.13 1.48 -8.09
N SER A 147 7.07 0.33 -8.73
CA SER A 147 8.21 -0.55 -9.00
C SER A 147 8.32 -0.80 -10.49
N SER A 148 9.53 -1.07 -10.98
CA SER A 148 9.77 -1.27 -12.42
C SER A 148 10.97 -2.18 -12.67
N THR A 149 10.98 -2.85 -13.81
CA THR A 149 12.11 -3.67 -14.26
C THR A 149 12.26 -3.63 -15.79
N TRP A 150 13.21 -4.37 -16.34
CA TRP A 150 13.68 -4.36 -17.72
C TRP A 150 12.55 -4.55 -18.73
N ASP A 151 11.62 -5.46 -18.45
CA ASP A 151 10.52 -5.80 -19.34
C ASP A 151 9.33 -6.43 -18.58
N PRO A 152 8.14 -6.50 -19.19
CA PRO A 152 6.94 -7.05 -18.54
C PRO A 152 7.05 -8.54 -18.14
N ARG A 153 7.86 -9.35 -18.82
CA ARG A 153 8.04 -10.77 -18.48
C ARG A 153 8.88 -10.91 -17.22
N ALA A 154 9.95 -10.14 -17.09
CA ALA A 154 10.74 -10.07 -15.86
C ALA A 154 9.86 -9.62 -14.67
N GLU A 155 9.01 -8.62 -14.91
CA GLU A 155 8.06 -8.12 -13.91
C GLU A 155 7.08 -9.19 -13.42
N GLN A 156 6.39 -9.85 -14.34
CA GLN A 156 5.41 -10.89 -14.00
C GLN A 156 6.08 -12.06 -13.27
N THR A 157 7.29 -12.45 -13.68
CA THR A 157 8.04 -13.53 -13.03
C THR A 157 8.40 -13.15 -11.59
N ALA A 158 8.81 -11.91 -11.36
CA ALA A 158 9.10 -11.38 -10.03
C ALA A 158 7.85 -11.37 -9.13
N TRP A 159 6.71 -10.93 -9.66
CA TRP A 159 5.42 -10.92 -8.97
C TRP A 159 5.01 -12.32 -8.53
N MET A 160 5.10 -13.31 -9.42
CA MET A 160 4.80 -14.71 -9.12
C MET A 160 5.72 -15.25 -8.03
N ARG A 161 7.02 -14.97 -8.10
CA ARG A 161 8.01 -15.38 -7.09
C ARG A 161 7.70 -14.79 -5.71
N MET A 162 7.35 -13.50 -5.65
CA MET A 162 6.95 -12.83 -4.42
C MET A 162 5.65 -13.43 -3.85
N ALA A 163 4.64 -13.63 -4.69
CA ALA A 163 3.36 -14.22 -4.29
C ALA A 163 3.52 -15.64 -3.72
N GLN A 164 4.38 -16.47 -4.32
CA GLN A 164 4.72 -17.82 -3.82
C GLN A 164 5.36 -17.79 -2.42
N ARG A 165 5.94 -16.66 -2.02
CA ARG A 165 6.52 -16.41 -0.69
C ARG A 165 5.59 -15.62 0.24
N GLY A 166 4.30 -15.57 -0.08
CA GLY A 166 3.30 -14.93 0.78
C GLY A 166 3.37 -13.41 0.83
N VAL A 167 4.05 -12.79 -0.13
CA VAL A 167 4.04 -11.33 -0.31
C VAL A 167 2.71 -10.92 -0.96
N ILE A 168 2.06 -9.92 -0.39
CA ILE A 168 0.77 -9.41 -0.87
C ILE A 168 1.03 -8.34 -1.95
N LEU A 169 0.54 -8.55 -3.16
CA LEU A 169 0.63 -7.58 -4.25
C LEU A 169 -0.43 -6.49 -4.04
N THR A 170 -0.04 -5.23 -4.17
CA THR A 170 -0.92 -4.07 -4.03
C THR A 170 -0.49 -2.93 -4.96
N ASN A 171 -1.21 -1.81 -4.93
CA ASN A 171 -0.91 -0.60 -5.68
C ASN A 171 -0.96 0.64 -4.76
N TRP A 172 -0.30 1.74 -5.12
CA TRP A 172 -0.11 2.86 -4.20
C TRP A 172 -1.42 3.52 -3.76
N VAL A 173 -2.48 3.45 -4.58
CA VAL A 173 -3.80 4.03 -4.29
C VAL A 173 -4.62 3.18 -3.32
N SER A 174 -4.42 1.87 -3.30
CA SER A 174 -5.11 0.95 -2.39
C SER A 174 -4.40 0.77 -1.04
N VAL A 175 -3.17 1.27 -0.94
CA VAL A 175 -2.34 1.30 0.27
C VAL A 175 -2.75 2.29 1.36
N PRO A 176 -3.45 3.44 1.13
CA PRO A 176 -3.74 4.44 2.14
C PRO A 176 -4.20 3.79 3.45
N PRO A 177 -3.39 3.89 4.51
CA PRO A 177 -3.71 3.21 5.74
C PRO A 177 -5.01 3.78 6.27
N ARG A 178 -5.94 2.92 6.71
CA ARG A 178 -7.21 3.39 7.25
C ARG A 178 -6.90 4.22 8.49
N SER A 179 -7.32 5.49 8.51
CA SER A 179 -7.28 6.27 9.73
C SER A 179 -8.07 5.50 10.79
N LYS A 180 -7.50 5.33 11.99
CA LYS A 180 -8.29 4.85 13.11
C LYS A 180 -9.50 5.75 13.18
N GLY A 181 -10.69 5.19 12.91
CA GLY A 181 -11.92 5.96 12.91
C GLY A 181 -11.91 6.77 14.19
N THR A 182 -11.97 8.09 14.09
CA THR A 182 -12.20 8.93 15.26
C THR A 182 -13.41 8.32 15.93
N GLY A 183 -13.19 7.76 17.13
CA GLY A 183 -14.24 7.09 17.86
C GLY A 183 -15.35 8.11 18.03
N ARG A 184 -16.39 8.02 17.20
CA ARG A 184 -17.65 8.68 17.48
C ARG A 184 -18.18 7.89 18.67
N SER A 185 -17.70 8.27 19.85
CA SER A 185 -18.12 7.75 21.15
C SER A 185 -19.62 7.61 21.08
N GLY A 186 -20.11 6.39 21.22
CA GLY A 186 -21.51 6.08 20.98
C GLY A 186 -22.40 7.04 21.76
N ARG A 187 -23.03 7.99 21.07
CA ARG A 187 -24.38 8.42 21.46
C ARG A 187 -25.29 7.23 21.18
N ARG A 188 -25.21 6.22 22.05
CA ARG A 188 -26.30 5.29 22.27
C ARG A 188 -27.48 6.18 22.64
N ARG A 189 -28.42 6.36 21.71
CA ARG A 189 -29.76 6.83 22.07
C ARG A 189 -30.24 5.91 23.20
N PRO A 190 -30.71 6.45 24.35
CA PRO A 190 -31.25 5.58 25.38
C PRO A 190 -32.42 4.82 24.76
N ARG A 191 -32.37 3.49 24.81
CA ARG A 191 -33.52 2.64 24.53
C ARG A 191 -34.52 2.95 25.64
N ASN A 192 -35.62 3.58 25.27
CA ASN A 192 -36.71 3.81 26.21
C ASN A 192 -37.34 2.44 26.51
N THR A 193 -36.99 1.87 27.65
CA THR A 193 -37.68 0.72 28.23
C THR A 193 -38.79 1.25 29.13
N SER A 194 -40.01 1.25 28.63
CA SER A 194 -41.20 1.25 29.47
C SER A 194 -42.24 0.32 28.83
N ALA A 195 -42.39 -0.85 29.44
CA ALA A 195 -43.50 -1.75 29.21
C ALA A 195 -44.64 -1.41 30.18
N SER A 196 -45.87 -1.69 29.72
CA SER A 196 -47.18 -1.64 30.42
C SER A 196 -47.74 -0.23 30.69
N SER A 197 -49.03 0.06 30.55
CA SER A 197 -50.23 -0.77 30.69
C SER A 197 -51.43 -0.19 29.89
N ALA A 198 -52.47 -1.03 29.73
CA ALA A 198 -53.79 -0.80 29.08
C ALA A 198 -54.45 0.57 29.35
N SER A 199 -55.36 1.12 28.54
CA SER A 199 -56.60 0.53 28.00
C SER A 199 -57.32 1.52 27.06
N THR A 200 -58.19 1.00 26.19
CA THR A 200 -59.42 1.62 25.61
C THR A 200 -59.26 3.01 24.96
N THR A 201 -59.48 3.20 23.65
CA THR A 201 -60.84 3.31 23.08
C THR A 201 -60.81 3.21 21.56
N ARG A 202 -61.74 2.41 21.03
CA ARG A 202 -62.10 2.23 19.62
C ARG A 202 -62.66 3.53 19.02
N ARG A 203 -62.17 3.94 17.84
CA ARG A 203 -62.99 4.65 16.84
C ARG A 203 -62.48 4.42 15.42
N SER A 204 -63.44 4.12 14.56
CA SER A 204 -63.34 3.71 13.17
C SER A 204 -63.26 4.91 12.20
N ARG A 205 -62.95 4.58 10.93
CA ARG A 205 -62.93 5.38 9.68
C ARG A 205 -61.49 5.75 9.29
N GLY A 206 -61.03 5.58 8.05
CA GLY A 206 -61.67 5.18 6.80
C GLY A 206 -60.58 4.90 5.76
N SER A 207 -60.95 4.12 4.75
CA SER A 207 -60.12 3.63 3.65
C SER A 207 -59.54 4.72 2.77
N VAL A 208 -58.26 4.59 2.37
CA VAL A 208 -57.82 4.86 0.98
C VAL A 208 -56.64 3.94 0.65
N ARG A 209 -56.83 3.02 -0.30
CA ARG A 209 -55.77 2.27 -0.99
C ARG A 209 -55.09 3.18 -2.00
N ARG A 210 -53.75 3.15 -2.07
CA ARG A 210 -53.01 3.44 -3.32
C ARG A 210 -51.87 2.44 -3.48
N SER A 211 -51.97 1.69 -4.56
CA SER A 211 -51.00 0.76 -5.13
C SER A 211 -49.78 1.49 -5.67
N TRP A 212 -48.62 0.85 -5.60
CA TRP A 212 -47.41 1.21 -6.35
C TRP A 212 -47.15 0.11 -7.38
N PRO A 213 -47.05 0.41 -8.68
CA PRO A 213 -46.50 -0.52 -9.66
C PRO A 213 -44.99 -0.39 -9.82
N THR A 214 -44.44 -1.47 -10.34
CA THR A 214 -43.06 -1.87 -10.56
C THR A 214 -42.28 -1.10 -11.62
N ALA A 215 -40.96 -1.12 -11.43
CA ALA A 215 -39.83 -1.12 -12.37
C ALA A 215 -40.08 -0.84 -13.87
N ALA A 216 -39.29 0.07 -14.42
CA ALA A 216 -38.95 0.11 -15.84
C ALA A 216 -37.46 0.48 -16.02
N SER A 217 -36.84 -0.28 -16.91
CA SER A 217 -35.47 -0.28 -17.40
C SER A 217 -35.11 0.96 -18.23
N CYS A 218 -33.90 1.50 -18.04
CA CYS A 218 -33.28 2.43 -19.00
C CYS A 218 -32.31 1.65 -19.92
N THR A 219 -32.70 1.50 -21.18
CA THR A 219 -31.82 1.12 -22.29
C THR A 219 -31.21 2.34 -22.96
N ASN A 220 -29.88 2.29 -23.09
CA ASN A 220 -29.05 2.62 -24.27
C ASN A 220 -29.44 3.80 -25.19
N ARG A 221 -28.52 4.76 -25.35
CA ARG A 221 -28.29 5.44 -26.64
C ARG A 221 -26.84 5.89 -26.79
N ALA A 222 -26.27 5.49 -27.91
CA ALA A 222 -25.01 5.94 -28.48
C ALA A 222 -25.28 6.99 -29.56
N GLU A 223 -24.40 7.98 -29.68
CA GLU A 223 -24.17 8.94 -30.79
C GLU A 223 -22.74 9.46 -30.51
N VAL A 224 -21.67 9.15 -31.26
CA VAL A 224 -21.28 9.57 -32.63
C VAL A 224 -21.29 11.09 -32.82
N CYS A 225 -20.14 11.71 -32.53
CA CYS A 225 -19.40 12.68 -33.35
C CYS A 225 -18.00 12.83 -32.76
#